data_AF-A0AAU3M5T1-F1
#
_entry.id   AF-A0AAU3M5T1-F1
#
_cell.length_a   1.000
_cell.length_b   1.000
_cell.length_c   1.000
_cell.angle_alpha   90.00
_cell.angle_beta   90.00
_cell.angle_gamma   90.00
#
_symmetry.space_group_name_H-M   'P 1'
#
loop_
_entity.id
_entity.type
_entity.pdbx_description
1 polymer ?
#
loop_
_entity_poly.entity_id
_entity_poly.type
_entity_poly.pdbx_seq_one_letter_code
_entity_poly.pdbx_strand_id
1 'polypeptide(L)'
;MPEPGSQPPSVAGRGRGWYRGDCHVHSAVSNGAELTPERLVADARAAGLAFLAATEHNTVETHAVWARQADDELLVILGQEVTTLTGHWLALGIPPGRAVDGRYGVRDDLIDRQLDEVHRAGGLCVAAHPHAPYPSGTFMYPYRGFDVVEVWNGQWSSDVPWQADNEAALAEWGRGLAADIHRGRWRPAVGNSDAHLEGQIGTPHTVVLADGLRADAILAGIRAGRSWIAGSAAVELSFTVSAGERRAGIGELLETGGEAAVARADVRGVPSGTVSFRTERGEAHRVSLPDSGTGAARWQFSAADSAFVRIEVRHREGHMAALSNPVLLA
;
A
#
# COMPACT_ATOMS: atom_id res chain seq x y z
N MET A 1 -23.60 -23.64 15.86
CA MET A 1 -22.18 -24.01 15.65
C MET A 1 -21.75 -23.34 14.36
N PRO A 2 -20.94 -22.27 14.37
CA PRO A 2 -20.40 -21.73 13.13
C PRO A 2 -19.30 -22.68 12.63
N GLU A 3 -19.25 -22.93 11.33
CA GLU A 3 -18.22 -23.77 10.73
C GLU A 3 -16.83 -23.09 10.78
N PRO A 4 -15.75 -23.83 11.09
CA PRO A 4 -14.39 -23.35 10.95
C PRO A 4 -13.95 -23.46 9.49
N GLY A 5 -13.70 -22.31 8.85
CA GLY A 5 -13.08 -22.24 7.54
C GLY A 5 -13.91 -21.51 6.48
N SER A 6 -14.31 -20.26 6.73
CA SER A 6 -14.76 -19.40 5.63
C SER A 6 -13.60 -19.22 4.66
N GLN A 7 -13.72 -19.74 3.44
CA GLN A 7 -12.78 -19.42 2.37
C GLN A 7 -12.66 -17.89 2.26
N PRO A 8 -11.45 -17.36 1.99
CA PRO A 8 -11.27 -15.92 1.81
C PRO A 8 -12.24 -15.43 0.72
N PRO A 9 -12.87 -14.26 0.92
CA PRO A 9 -13.83 -13.72 -0.04
C PRO A 9 -13.17 -13.56 -1.41
N SER A 10 -13.90 -13.95 -2.45
CA SER A 10 -13.42 -14.00 -3.83
C SER A 10 -14.47 -13.46 -4.80
N VAL A 11 -14.01 -12.74 -5.81
CA VAL A 11 -14.81 -12.33 -6.96
C VAL A 11 -14.49 -13.24 -8.14
N ALA A 12 -15.50 -13.90 -8.71
CA ALA A 12 -15.32 -14.83 -9.83
C ALA A 12 -14.88 -14.11 -11.12
N GLY A 13 -14.05 -14.75 -11.93
CA GLY A 13 -13.85 -14.39 -13.34
C GLY A 13 -12.89 -13.24 -13.68
N ARG A 14 -12.28 -12.53 -12.71
CA ARG A 14 -11.40 -11.38 -13.02
C ARG A 14 -9.94 -11.71 -13.34
N GLY A 15 -9.45 -12.91 -13.01
CA GLY A 15 -8.13 -13.41 -13.43
C GLY A 15 -6.93 -12.58 -12.97
N ARG A 16 -5.76 -12.77 -13.59
CA ARG A 16 -4.55 -11.99 -13.22
C ARG A 16 -4.65 -10.56 -13.76
N GLY A 17 -4.48 -9.56 -12.90
CA GLY A 17 -4.60 -8.16 -13.28
C GLY A 17 -4.18 -7.18 -12.20
N TRP A 18 -4.19 -5.89 -12.55
CA TRP A 18 -3.98 -4.78 -11.63
C TRP A 18 -5.32 -4.36 -11.02
N TYR A 19 -5.43 -4.48 -9.70
CA TYR A 19 -6.62 -4.15 -8.93
C TYR A 19 -6.35 -2.95 -8.04
N ARG A 20 -7.19 -1.92 -8.13
CA ARG A 20 -7.13 -0.74 -7.25
C ARG A 20 -7.88 -1.04 -5.95
N GLY A 21 -7.35 -0.64 -4.81
CA GLY A 21 -8.06 -0.77 -3.55
C GLY A 21 -7.44 -0.03 -2.39
N ASP A 22 -8.24 0.09 -1.33
CA ASP A 22 -7.94 0.92 -0.16
C ASP A 22 -7.97 0.05 1.10
N CYS A 23 -6.81 -0.14 1.71
CA CYS A 23 -6.64 -1.09 2.82
C CYS A 23 -6.87 -0.48 4.20
N HIS A 24 -7.23 0.80 4.29
CA HIS A 24 -7.35 1.51 5.56
C HIS A 24 -8.65 2.33 5.56
N VAL A 25 -9.73 1.75 6.07
CA VAL A 25 -11.07 2.31 5.98
C VAL A 25 -11.83 2.06 7.29
N HIS A 26 -12.47 3.13 7.78
CA HIS A 26 -13.23 3.15 9.03
C HIS A 26 -14.70 3.47 8.78
N SER A 27 -15.61 2.73 9.41
CA SER A 27 -17.03 3.08 9.43
C SER A 27 -17.42 3.82 10.70
N ALA A 28 -18.67 4.27 10.79
CA ALA A 28 -19.23 4.99 11.94
C ALA A 28 -19.15 4.26 13.30
N VAL A 29 -18.69 3.01 13.33
CA VAL A 29 -18.37 2.28 14.56
C VAL A 29 -17.00 2.67 15.12
N SER A 30 -16.09 3.16 14.28
CA SER A 30 -14.79 3.68 14.67
C SER A 30 -14.86 5.13 15.11
N ASN A 31 -14.01 5.50 16.06
CA ASN A 31 -13.95 6.86 16.58
C ASN A 31 -13.63 7.88 15.47
N GLY A 32 -14.46 8.93 15.34
CA GLY A 32 -14.26 10.01 14.38
C GLY A 32 -14.74 9.74 12.95
N ALA A 33 -15.23 8.52 12.67
CA ALA A 33 -15.80 8.18 11.37
C ALA A 33 -17.32 8.35 11.35
N GLU A 34 -17.88 8.67 10.17
CA GLU A 34 -19.29 9.07 10.04
C GLU A 34 -20.12 8.15 9.13
N LEU A 35 -19.45 7.37 8.27
CA LEU A 35 -20.10 6.65 7.17
C LEU A 35 -20.42 5.20 7.52
N THR A 36 -21.53 4.68 6.99
CA THR A 36 -21.86 3.25 7.13
C THR A 36 -21.02 2.41 6.17
N PRO A 37 -20.84 1.09 6.45
CA PRO A 37 -20.20 0.18 5.51
C PRO A 37 -20.80 0.20 4.09
N GLU A 38 -22.13 0.30 3.99
CA GLU A 38 -22.84 0.39 2.70
C GLU A 38 -22.44 1.64 1.92
N ARG A 39 -22.33 2.79 2.62
CA ARG A 39 -21.96 4.05 1.99
C ARG A 39 -20.50 4.03 1.53
N LEU A 40 -19.59 3.53 2.36
CA LEU A 40 -18.17 3.38 2.02
C LEU A 40 -17.96 2.47 0.82
N VAL A 41 -18.72 1.37 0.73
CA VAL A 41 -18.69 0.46 -0.42
C VAL A 41 -19.22 1.12 -1.69
N ALA A 42 -20.29 1.93 -1.59
CA ALA A 42 -20.76 2.72 -2.73
C ALA A 42 -19.73 3.75 -3.19
N ASP A 43 -19.10 4.45 -2.25
CA ASP A 43 -18.06 5.45 -2.56
C ASP A 43 -16.80 4.80 -3.14
N ALA A 44 -16.40 3.62 -2.64
CA ALA A 44 -15.30 2.82 -3.19
C ALA A 44 -15.55 2.43 -4.66
N ARG A 45 -16.77 1.99 -4.99
CA ARG A 45 -17.16 1.71 -6.39
C ARG A 45 -17.11 2.97 -7.25
N ALA A 46 -17.63 4.09 -6.75
CA ALA A 46 -17.59 5.36 -7.45
C ALA A 46 -16.15 5.85 -7.70
N ALA A 47 -15.23 5.55 -6.79
CA ALA A 47 -13.80 5.82 -6.93
C ALA A 47 -13.06 4.81 -7.84
N GLY A 48 -13.74 3.80 -8.38
CA GLY A 48 -13.16 2.78 -9.26
C GLY A 48 -12.28 1.76 -8.53
N LEU A 49 -12.49 1.57 -7.23
CA LEU A 49 -11.82 0.54 -6.45
C LEU A 49 -12.44 -0.83 -6.72
N ALA A 50 -11.59 -1.84 -6.83
CA ALA A 50 -11.96 -3.25 -6.94
C ALA A 50 -11.96 -3.95 -5.58
N PHE A 51 -11.26 -3.40 -4.58
CA PHE A 51 -11.31 -3.91 -3.22
C PHE A 51 -11.16 -2.79 -2.18
N LEU A 52 -11.59 -3.08 -0.96
CA LEU A 52 -11.23 -2.32 0.23
C LEU A 52 -10.93 -3.28 1.38
N ALA A 53 -10.25 -2.81 2.42
CA ALA A 53 -10.18 -3.50 3.70
C ALA A 53 -10.92 -2.71 4.78
N ALA A 54 -11.80 -3.40 5.50
CA ALA A 54 -12.44 -2.85 6.69
C ALA A 54 -11.48 -2.98 7.86
N THR A 55 -11.06 -1.86 8.45
CA THR A 55 -9.99 -1.84 9.46
C THR A 55 -10.37 -1.00 10.66
N GLU A 56 -11.52 -1.29 11.26
CA GLU A 56 -12.02 -0.52 12.40
C GLU A 56 -11.01 -0.49 13.57
N HIS A 57 -11.04 0.60 14.33
CA HIS A 57 -10.20 0.80 15.51
C HIS A 57 -10.50 -0.25 16.60
N ASN A 58 -9.58 -1.19 16.81
CA ASN A 58 -9.60 -2.19 17.88
C ASN A 58 -10.92 -2.98 18.02
N THR A 59 -11.67 -3.14 16.93
CA THR A 59 -12.93 -3.90 16.93
C THR A 59 -13.11 -4.72 15.65
N VAL A 60 -13.81 -5.84 15.80
CA VAL A 60 -14.15 -6.77 14.72
C VAL A 60 -15.67 -7.00 14.64
N GLU A 61 -16.46 -6.25 15.42
CA GLU A 61 -17.90 -6.44 15.54
C GLU A 61 -18.64 -6.21 14.22
N THR A 62 -18.09 -5.35 13.35
CA THR A 62 -18.65 -5.04 12.04
C THR A 62 -18.24 -6.05 10.96
N HIS A 63 -17.36 -7.04 11.23
CA HIS A 63 -16.89 -7.98 10.21
C HIS A 63 -18.03 -8.69 9.48
N ALA A 64 -19.09 -9.06 10.20
CA ALA A 64 -20.25 -9.71 9.59
C ALA A 64 -21.04 -8.74 8.69
N VAL A 65 -21.07 -7.44 9.01
CA VAL A 65 -21.71 -6.41 8.16
C VAL A 65 -20.87 -6.18 6.91
N TRP A 66 -19.56 -5.96 7.08
CA TRP A 66 -18.60 -5.77 6.00
C TRP A 66 -18.54 -6.95 5.03
N ALA A 67 -18.52 -8.18 5.55
CA ALA A 67 -18.50 -9.39 4.71
C ALA A 67 -19.74 -9.51 3.82
N ARG A 68 -20.89 -8.96 4.22
CA ARG A 68 -22.12 -8.94 3.40
C ARG A 68 -22.12 -7.87 2.31
N GLN A 69 -21.19 -6.91 2.36
CA GLN A 69 -21.08 -5.87 1.33
C GLN A 69 -20.25 -6.29 0.12
N ALA A 70 -19.46 -7.36 0.25
CA ALA A 70 -18.72 -7.93 -0.86
C ALA A 70 -19.68 -8.52 -1.91
N ASP A 71 -19.35 -8.35 -3.18
CA ASP A 71 -20.08 -8.91 -4.31
C ASP A 71 -19.14 -9.27 -5.46
N ASP A 72 -19.69 -9.55 -6.64
CA ASP A 72 -18.93 -9.93 -7.83
C ASP A 72 -18.13 -8.77 -8.47
N GLU A 73 -18.15 -7.55 -7.91
CA GLU A 73 -17.42 -6.40 -8.45
C GLU A 73 -16.43 -5.81 -7.45
N LEU A 74 -16.77 -5.83 -6.15
CA LEU A 74 -15.97 -5.28 -5.07
C LEU A 74 -15.68 -6.34 -3.99
N LEU A 75 -14.38 -6.59 -3.76
CA LEU A 75 -13.90 -7.40 -2.66
C LEU A 75 -13.81 -6.60 -1.36
N VAL A 76 -14.33 -7.15 -0.27
CA VAL A 76 -14.09 -6.63 1.09
C VAL A 76 -13.13 -7.57 1.83
N ILE A 77 -11.96 -7.05 2.17
CA ILE A 77 -10.97 -7.72 3.02
C ILE A 77 -11.29 -7.38 4.48
N LEU A 78 -11.42 -8.39 5.34
CA LEU A 78 -11.61 -8.15 6.76
C LEU A 78 -10.28 -7.87 7.43
N GLY A 79 -10.24 -6.84 8.27
CA GLY A 79 -9.06 -6.44 9.00
C GLY A 79 -9.40 -5.67 10.27
N GLN A 80 -8.37 -5.16 10.93
CA GLN A 80 -8.50 -4.32 12.12
C GLN A 80 -7.34 -3.33 12.11
N GLU A 81 -7.59 -2.05 12.41
CA GLU A 81 -6.52 -1.17 12.84
C GLU A 81 -6.29 -1.39 14.33
N VAL A 82 -5.14 -1.95 14.65
CA VAL A 82 -4.70 -2.17 16.03
C VAL A 82 -4.07 -0.88 16.52
N THR A 83 -4.85 -0.10 17.28
CA THR A 83 -4.38 1.15 17.87
C THR A 83 -3.75 0.85 19.24
N THR A 84 -2.43 0.99 19.31
CA THR A 84 -1.64 0.74 20.52
C THR A 84 -1.28 2.04 21.21
N LEU A 85 -0.66 1.98 22.40
CA LEU A 85 -0.17 3.17 23.10
C LEU A 85 0.97 3.90 22.37
N THR A 86 1.62 3.25 21.40
CA THR A 86 2.87 3.73 20.78
C THR A 86 2.96 3.49 19.27
N GLY A 87 1.82 3.47 18.59
CA GLY A 87 1.75 3.24 17.15
C GLY A 87 0.47 2.51 16.74
N HIS A 88 0.03 2.72 15.51
CA HIS A 88 -1.07 1.97 14.92
C HIS A 88 -0.55 1.04 13.83
N TRP A 89 -1.22 -0.10 13.63
CA TRP A 89 -0.90 -1.00 12.54
C TRP A 89 -2.12 -1.78 12.07
N LEU A 90 -2.12 -2.21 10.81
CA LEU A 90 -3.24 -2.95 10.23
C LEU A 90 -2.98 -4.45 10.31
N ALA A 91 -3.96 -5.17 10.86
CA ALA A 91 -4.06 -6.62 10.77
C ALA A 91 -5.03 -6.97 9.64
N LEU A 92 -4.51 -7.21 8.43
CA LEU A 92 -5.34 -7.48 7.25
C LEU A 92 -5.53 -8.99 7.03
N GLY A 93 -6.70 -9.38 6.54
CA GLY A 93 -7.00 -10.78 6.21
C GLY A 93 -7.23 -11.67 7.43
N ILE A 94 -7.69 -11.11 8.55
CA ILE A 94 -7.96 -11.87 9.77
C ILE A 94 -9.35 -12.56 9.70
N PRO A 95 -9.55 -13.72 10.36
CA PRO A 95 -10.83 -14.40 10.40
C PRO A 95 -11.95 -13.52 10.99
N PRO A 96 -13.21 -13.67 10.53
CA PRO A 96 -14.35 -12.97 11.10
C PRO A 96 -14.42 -13.15 12.63
N GLY A 97 -14.58 -12.04 13.38
CA GLY A 97 -14.71 -12.07 14.84
C GLY A 97 -13.40 -12.32 15.60
N ARG A 98 -12.26 -12.45 14.93
CA ARG A 98 -10.96 -12.64 15.59
C ARG A 98 -10.26 -11.30 15.81
N ALA A 99 -10.49 -10.70 16.97
CA ALA A 99 -9.83 -9.46 17.36
C ALA A 99 -8.35 -9.69 17.71
N VAL A 100 -7.52 -8.71 17.39
CA VAL A 100 -6.13 -8.61 17.88
C VAL A 100 -6.11 -7.61 19.03
N ASP A 101 -5.46 -7.95 20.15
CA ASP A 101 -5.39 -7.04 21.29
C ASP A 101 -4.49 -5.85 20.95
N GLY A 102 -4.95 -4.61 21.17
CA GLY A 102 -4.19 -3.37 21.00
C GLY A 102 -3.70 -2.74 22.31
N ARG A 103 -4.03 -3.31 23.48
CA ARG A 103 -3.78 -2.70 24.80
C ARG A 103 -2.36 -2.92 25.30
N TYR A 104 -1.39 -2.40 24.55
CA TYR A 104 0.03 -2.48 24.87
C TYR A 104 0.78 -1.30 24.25
N GLY A 105 2.04 -1.13 24.63
CA GLY A 105 2.99 -0.24 23.99
C GLY A 105 4.32 -0.94 23.70
N VAL A 106 5.25 -0.18 23.15
CA VAL A 106 6.58 -0.67 22.70
C VAL A 106 7.42 -1.33 23.80
N ARG A 107 7.11 -1.08 25.08
CA ARG A 107 7.86 -1.61 26.23
C ARG A 107 7.26 -2.87 26.84
N ASP A 108 6.11 -3.31 26.37
CA ASP A 108 5.40 -4.44 26.98
C ASP A 108 5.79 -5.80 26.36
N ASP A 109 6.67 -5.81 25.34
CA ASP A 109 7.15 -7.01 24.64
C ASP A 109 6.02 -7.89 24.05
N LEU A 110 4.90 -7.26 23.67
CA LEU A 110 3.71 -7.95 23.16
C LEU A 110 3.58 -7.92 21.63
N ILE A 111 4.30 -7.03 20.93
CA ILE A 111 4.09 -6.80 19.50
C ILE A 111 4.30 -8.07 18.68
N ASP A 112 5.42 -8.79 18.88
CA ASP A 112 5.75 -9.99 18.09
C ASP A 112 4.68 -11.08 18.24
N ARG A 113 4.11 -11.24 19.45
CA ARG A 113 3.01 -12.17 19.70
C ARG A 113 1.76 -11.82 18.88
N GLN A 114 1.43 -10.53 18.77
CA GLN A 114 0.25 -10.09 18.01
C GLN A 114 0.46 -10.23 16.50
N LEU A 115 1.66 -9.91 16.02
CA LEU A 115 2.04 -10.12 14.61
C LEU A 115 1.96 -11.60 14.24
N ASP A 116 2.51 -12.49 15.07
CA ASP A 116 2.45 -13.94 14.89
C ASP A 116 1.01 -14.46 14.85
N GLU A 117 0.07 -13.83 15.58
CA GLU A 117 -1.34 -14.22 15.54
C GLU A 117 -1.97 -13.93 14.19
N VAL A 118 -1.68 -12.76 13.61
CA VAL A 118 -2.14 -12.40 12.26
C VAL A 118 -1.50 -13.31 11.22
N HIS A 119 -0.20 -13.59 11.33
CA HIS A 119 0.50 -14.50 10.42
C HIS A 119 -0.02 -15.94 10.48
N ARG A 120 -0.36 -16.45 11.67
CA ARG A 120 -1.00 -17.77 11.82
C ARG A 120 -2.36 -17.88 11.14
N ALA A 121 -3.04 -16.75 10.96
CA ALA A 121 -4.27 -16.64 10.18
C ALA A 121 -4.04 -16.47 8.67
N GLY A 122 -2.78 -16.37 8.21
CA GLY A 122 -2.42 -16.07 6.82
C GLY A 122 -2.49 -14.57 6.47
N GLY A 123 -2.78 -13.73 7.47
CA GLY A 123 -2.94 -12.29 7.32
C GLY A 123 -1.64 -11.53 7.10
N LEU A 124 -1.76 -10.21 6.99
CA LEU A 124 -0.67 -9.29 6.69
C LEU A 124 -0.64 -8.15 7.71
N CYS A 125 0.55 -7.81 8.19
CA CYS A 125 0.76 -6.73 9.16
C CYS A 125 1.35 -5.49 8.48
N VAL A 126 0.63 -4.37 8.51
CA VAL A 126 1.05 -3.10 7.91
C VAL A 126 1.38 -2.09 9.00
N ALA A 127 2.58 -1.51 9.01
CA ALA A 127 2.88 -0.35 9.84
C ALA A 127 2.08 0.86 9.29
N ALA A 128 1.07 1.32 10.03
CA ALA A 128 0.16 2.36 9.58
C ALA A 128 0.77 3.75 9.83
N HIS A 129 0.52 4.68 8.90
CA HIS A 129 0.84 6.12 8.97
C HIS A 129 1.94 6.52 9.97
N PRO A 130 3.21 6.11 9.75
CA PRO A 130 4.20 6.09 10.83
C PRO A 130 4.54 7.44 11.49
N HIS A 131 4.20 8.53 10.82
CA HIS A 131 4.45 9.92 11.23
C HIS A 131 3.14 10.72 11.32
N ALA A 132 2.17 10.25 12.10
CA ALA A 132 0.94 10.97 12.34
C ALA A 132 1.02 11.89 13.59
N PRO A 133 0.62 13.18 13.50
CA PRO A 133 0.87 14.20 14.52
C PRO A 133 -0.15 14.19 15.68
N TYR A 134 -0.44 13.03 16.25
CA TYR A 134 -1.34 12.86 17.40
C TYR A 134 -0.78 11.83 18.42
N PRO A 135 -1.31 11.76 19.66
CA PRO A 135 -0.86 10.76 20.64
C PRO A 135 -0.99 9.34 20.06
N SER A 136 0.06 8.52 20.17
CA SER A 136 0.24 7.21 19.49
C SER A 136 0.36 7.22 17.96
N GLY A 137 0.30 8.36 17.28
CA GLY A 137 0.48 8.48 15.84
C GLY A 137 1.93 8.39 15.36
N THR A 138 2.90 8.58 16.26
CA THR A 138 4.30 8.21 15.98
C THR A 138 4.47 6.72 16.18
N PHE A 139 4.83 6.01 15.12
CA PHE A 139 5.02 4.56 15.16
C PHE A 139 6.38 4.20 15.77
N MET A 140 6.37 3.67 16.99
CA MET A 140 7.60 3.44 17.76
C MET A 140 8.19 2.02 17.58
N TYR A 141 7.49 1.13 16.88
CA TYR A 141 7.97 -0.23 16.64
C TYR A 141 8.94 -0.27 15.44
N PRO A 142 9.96 -1.13 15.45
CA PRO A 142 10.81 -1.28 14.29
C PRO A 142 10.03 -1.94 13.13
N TYR A 143 10.11 -1.38 11.91
CA TYR A 143 9.44 -1.96 10.73
C TYR A 143 9.81 -3.41 10.44
N ARG A 144 10.90 -3.94 11.01
CA ARG A 144 11.33 -5.33 10.80
C ARG A 144 10.36 -6.40 11.29
N GLY A 145 9.44 -6.06 12.19
CA GLY A 145 8.35 -6.95 12.58
C GLY A 145 7.20 -6.97 11.57
N PHE A 146 7.11 -5.97 10.70
CA PHE A 146 5.98 -5.77 9.80
C PHE A 146 6.29 -6.26 8.39
N ASP A 147 5.23 -6.65 7.67
CA ASP A 147 5.33 -7.11 6.29
C ASP A 147 5.43 -5.91 5.33
N VAL A 148 4.74 -4.83 5.65
CA VAL A 148 4.45 -3.69 4.76
C VAL A 148 4.47 -2.39 5.56
N VAL A 149 4.79 -1.28 4.90
CA VAL A 149 4.72 0.07 5.48
C VAL A 149 3.73 0.93 4.68
N GLU A 150 2.79 1.58 5.36
CA GLU A 150 1.95 2.62 4.77
C GLU A 150 2.76 3.91 4.67
N VAL A 151 3.24 4.20 3.46
CA VAL A 151 4.11 5.35 3.18
C VAL A 151 3.30 6.59 2.80
N TRP A 152 2.04 6.39 2.40
CA TRP A 152 1.14 7.46 2.01
C TRP A 152 -0.24 7.23 2.63
N ASN A 153 -0.58 8.04 3.63
CA ASN A 153 -1.86 8.03 4.31
C ASN A 153 -2.60 9.35 4.05
N GLY A 154 -3.86 9.26 3.60
CA GLY A 154 -4.69 10.43 3.30
C GLY A 154 -4.09 11.38 2.25
N GLN A 155 -4.36 12.68 2.36
CA GLN A 155 -3.78 13.65 1.41
C GLN A 155 -2.24 13.63 1.51
N TRP A 156 -1.53 13.80 0.39
CA TRP A 156 -0.05 13.81 0.42
C TRP A 156 0.48 14.83 1.44
N SER A 157 -0.13 16.01 1.43
CA SER A 157 0.06 17.09 2.40
C SER A 157 -1.28 17.78 2.61
N SER A 158 -1.49 18.30 3.82
CA SER A 158 -2.70 19.03 4.20
C SER A 158 -2.39 19.91 5.42
N ASP A 159 -3.13 21.01 5.56
CA ASP A 159 -3.05 21.88 6.73
C ASP A 159 -3.87 21.34 7.92
N VAL A 160 -4.57 20.21 7.76
CA VAL A 160 -5.30 19.59 8.87
C VAL A 160 -4.32 19.07 9.92
N PRO A 161 -4.55 19.34 11.21
CA PRO A 161 -3.55 19.10 12.26
C PRO A 161 -3.32 17.62 12.59
N TRP A 162 -4.07 16.70 11.99
CA TRP A 162 -3.94 15.26 12.14
C TRP A 162 -3.38 14.56 10.88
N GLN A 163 -3.04 15.29 9.82
CA GLN A 163 -2.49 14.69 8.60
C GLN A 163 -1.11 14.08 8.86
N ALA A 164 -0.94 12.81 8.47
CA ALA A 164 0.35 12.14 8.50
C ALA A 164 1.40 12.84 7.61
N ASP A 165 2.63 12.92 8.10
CA ASP A 165 3.79 13.38 7.35
C ASP A 165 4.29 12.28 6.40
N ASN A 166 3.70 12.25 5.21
CA ASN A 166 4.00 11.27 4.17
C ASN A 166 5.43 11.43 3.61
N GLU A 167 6.03 12.63 3.67
CA GLU A 167 7.43 12.82 3.25
C GLU A 167 8.39 12.18 4.25
N ALA A 168 8.12 12.33 5.56
CA ALA A 168 8.89 11.66 6.61
C ALA A 168 8.77 10.12 6.50
N ALA A 169 7.56 9.60 6.28
CA ALA A 169 7.31 8.19 6.05
C ALA A 169 8.07 7.66 4.82
N LEU A 170 8.00 8.38 3.70
CA LEU A 170 8.74 8.04 2.47
C LEU A 170 10.24 8.02 2.68
N ALA A 171 10.78 9.01 3.39
CA ALA A 171 12.20 9.11 3.67
C ALA A 171 12.69 7.97 4.58
N GLU A 172 11.93 7.62 5.62
CA GLU A 172 12.28 6.51 6.51
C GLU A 172 12.18 5.16 5.82
N TRP A 173 11.07 4.90 5.12
CA TRP A 173 10.90 3.68 4.33
C TRP A 173 12.00 3.55 3.27
N GLY A 174 12.35 4.63 2.56
CA GLY A 174 13.40 4.62 1.56
C GLY A 174 14.78 4.24 2.12
N ARG A 175 15.14 4.74 3.31
CA ARG A 175 16.36 4.32 4.02
C ARG A 175 16.32 2.86 4.43
N GLY A 176 15.18 2.39 4.94
CA GLY A 176 14.96 0.99 5.31
C GLY A 176 15.06 0.05 4.12
N LEU A 177 14.47 0.42 2.98
CA LEU A 177 14.57 -0.32 1.72
C LEU A 177 16.03 -0.46 1.29
N ALA A 178 16.76 0.65 1.19
CA ALA A 178 18.17 0.64 0.79
C ALA A 178 19.05 -0.22 1.74
N ALA A 179 18.77 -0.18 3.05
CA ALA A 179 19.54 -0.93 4.03
C ALA A 179 19.28 -2.45 3.99
N ASP A 180 18.03 -2.85 3.81
CA ASP A 180 17.65 -4.27 3.97
C ASP A 180 17.56 -5.03 2.63
N ILE A 181 17.46 -4.35 1.49
CA ILE A 181 17.37 -5.02 0.17
C ILE A 181 18.53 -5.98 -0.09
N HIS A 182 19.76 -5.59 0.29
CA HIS A 182 20.97 -6.40 0.17
C HIS A 182 20.99 -7.64 1.07
N ARG A 183 20.06 -7.74 2.03
CA ARG A 183 19.87 -8.89 2.93
C ARG A 183 18.77 -9.82 2.44
N GLY A 184 18.21 -9.57 1.26
CA GLY A 184 17.10 -10.34 0.68
C GLY A 184 15.79 -10.16 1.46
N ARG A 185 15.67 -9.12 2.28
CA ARG A 185 14.46 -8.82 3.06
C ARG A 185 14.13 -7.34 2.91
N TRP A 186 12.94 -6.99 2.47
CA TRP A 186 12.50 -5.60 2.40
C TRP A 186 11.00 -5.55 2.61
N ARG A 187 10.46 -4.37 2.93
CA ARG A 187 9.02 -4.18 3.14
C ARG A 187 8.44 -3.34 2.02
N PRO A 188 7.42 -3.83 1.31
CA PRO A 188 6.67 -3.04 0.36
C PRO A 188 6.06 -1.80 0.98
N ALA A 189 5.94 -0.75 0.15
CA ALA A 189 5.14 0.42 0.44
C ALA A 189 3.69 0.19 -0.04
N VAL A 190 2.74 0.69 0.74
CA VAL A 190 1.33 0.88 0.35
C VAL A 190 0.88 2.30 0.69
N GLY A 191 -0.26 2.68 0.15
CA GLY A 191 -0.92 3.92 0.53
C GLY A 191 -2.43 3.78 0.48
N ASN A 192 -3.08 4.33 1.49
CA ASN A 192 -4.50 4.19 1.75
C ASN A 192 -5.07 5.50 2.29
N SER A 193 -6.39 5.65 2.23
CA SER A 193 -7.04 6.92 2.58
C SER A 193 -7.14 7.16 4.07
N ASP A 194 -7.28 6.09 4.87
CA ASP A 194 -7.67 6.17 6.28
C ASP A 194 -9.02 6.90 6.41
N ALA A 195 -9.97 6.48 5.55
CA ALA A 195 -11.25 7.15 5.39
C ALA A 195 -12.07 7.10 6.69
N HIS A 196 -12.42 8.28 7.18
CA HIS A 196 -13.35 8.54 8.27
C HIS A 196 -14.56 9.36 7.81
N LEU A 197 -14.34 10.25 6.83
CA LEU A 197 -15.29 11.25 6.35
C LEU A 197 -15.62 11.06 4.86
N GLU A 198 -16.72 11.66 4.44
CA GLU A 198 -17.13 11.70 3.03
C GLU A 198 -16.03 12.30 2.13
N GLY A 199 -15.79 11.66 1.00
CA GLY A 199 -14.83 12.11 -0.01
C GLY A 199 -13.36 11.74 0.25
N GLN A 200 -13.04 11.02 1.33
CA GLN A 200 -11.67 10.59 1.61
C GLN A 200 -11.27 9.28 0.91
N ILE A 201 -12.20 8.33 0.80
CA ILE A 201 -11.91 6.98 0.30
C ILE A 201 -11.24 7.00 -1.08
N GLY A 202 -10.23 6.16 -1.26
CA GLY A 202 -9.47 6.05 -2.51
C GLY A 202 -8.40 7.13 -2.72
N THR A 203 -8.18 8.03 -1.75
CA THR A 203 -7.14 9.07 -1.82
C THR A 203 -6.14 8.96 -0.66
N PRO A 204 -4.96 8.34 -0.89
CA PRO A 204 -4.60 7.54 -2.05
C PRO A 204 -5.24 6.15 -1.99
N HIS A 205 -4.91 5.33 -2.97
CA HIS A 205 -5.17 3.89 -2.95
C HIS A 205 -3.97 3.12 -3.49
N THR A 206 -3.94 1.82 -3.18
CA THR A 206 -2.92 0.89 -3.64
C THR A 206 -3.42 0.10 -4.85
N VAL A 207 -2.60 0.03 -5.89
CA VAL A 207 -2.84 -0.74 -7.12
C VAL A 207 -1.98 -2.00 -7.09
N VAL A 208 -2.62 -3.17 -7.03
CA VAL A 208 -1.97 -4.46 -6.75
C VAL A 208 -2.08 -5.39 -7.95
N LEU A 209 -0.95 -5.98 -8.38
CA LEU A 209 -0.95 -7.07 -9.34
C LEU A 209 -1.15 -8.40 -8.62
N ALA A 210 -2.32 -8.99 -8.84
CA ALA A 210 -2.74 -10.24 -8.21
C ALA A 210 -3.28 -11.22 -9.26
N ASP A 211 -3.26 -12.51 -8.93
CA ASP A 211 -3.75 -13.60 -9.82
C ASP A 211 -5.28 -13.73 -9.83
N GLY A 212 -5.98 -12.87 -9.09
CA GLY A 212 -7.42 -12.82 -8.99
C GLY A 212 -7.85 -11.80 -7.93
N LEU A 213 -9.10 -11.37 -8.02
CA LEU A 213 -9.71 -10.51 -7.01
C LEU A 213 -10.22 -11.36 -5.83
N ARG A 214 -9.27 -11.85 -5.01
CA ARG A 214 -9.49 -12.63 -3.79
C ARG A 214 -8.54 -12.17 -2.70
N ALA A 215 -8.96 -12.21 -1.44
CA ALA A 215 -8.18 -11.62 -0.34
C ALA A 215 -6.75 -12.17 -0.24
N ASP A 216 -6.56 -13.50 -0.31
CA ASP A 216 -5.24 -14.14 -0.32
C ASP A 216 -4.35 -13.65 -1.49
N ALA A 217 -4.90 -13.53 -2.69
CA ALA A 217 -4.17 -13.11 -3.89
C ALA A 217 -3.77 -11.63 -3.83
N ILE A 218 -4.66 -10.77 -3.35
CA ILE A 218 -4.37 -9.34 -3.12
C ILE A 218 -3.29 -9.19 -2.05
N LEU A 219 -3.45 -9.84 -0.89
CA LEU A 219 -2.47 -9.78 0.20
C LEU A 219 -1.11 -10.37 -0.22
N ALA A 220 -1.09 -11.44 -1.02
CA ALA A 220 0.14 -11.98 -1.58
C ALA A 220 0.81 -11.03 -2.60
N GLY A 221 0.03 -10.31 -3.39
CA GLY A 221 0.52 -9.26 -4.29
C GLY A 221 1.17 -8.11 -3.52
N ILE A 222 0.50 -7.63 -2.47
CA ILE A 222 1.02 -6.60 -1.57
C ILE A 222 2.31 -7.08 -0.88
N ARG A 223 2.29 -8.28 -0.27
CA ARG A 223 3.46 -8.85 0.44
C ARG A 223 4.69 -9.00 -0.46
N ALA A 224 4.48 -9.34 -1.73
CA ALA A 224 5.56 -9.43 -2.72
C ALA A 224 5.98 -8.07 -3.30
N GLY A 225 5.34 -6.98 -2.89
CA GLY A 225 5.58 -5.65 -3.41
C GLY A 225 5.22 -5.48 -4.88
N ARG A 226 4.35 -6.33 -5.41
CA ARG A 226 3.76 -6.18 -6.75
C ARG A 226 2.64 -5.15 -6.72
N SER A 227 2.96 -3.95 -6.24
CA SER A 227 2.00 -2.87 -6.05
C SER A 227 2.62 -1.49 -6.22
N TRP A 228 1.79 -0.52 -6.55
CA TRP A 228 2.14 0.90 -6.55
C TRP A 228 0.98 1.70 -5.98
N ILE A 229 1.24 2.95 -5.61
CA ILE A 229 0.27 3.84 -4.96
C ILE A 229 -0.12 4.91 -5.96
N ALA A 230 -1.42 5.20 -6.08
CA ALA A 230 -1.96 6.25 -6.91
C ALA A 230 -2.63 7.32 -6.04
N GLY A 231 -2.34 8.59 -6.31
CA GLY A 231 -2.98 9.72 -5.64
C GLY A 231 -4.41 10.00 -6.09
N SER A 232 -4.82 9.46 -7.24
CA SER A 232 -6.20 9.52 -7.73
C SER A 232 -6.48 8.44 -8.77
N ALA A 233 -7.76 8.19 -9.05
CA ALA A 233 -8.20 7.23 -10.07
C ALA A 233 -7.76 7.61 -11.50
N ALA A 234 -7.48 8.89 -11.75
CA ALA A 234 -7.04 9.39 -13.05
C ALA A 234 -5.57 9.05 -13.36
N VAL A 235 -4.77 8.71 -12.36
CA VAL A 235 -3.35 8.41 -12.54
C VAL A 235 -3.17 6.95 -12.98
N GLU A 236 -2.46 6.74 -14.09
CA GLU A 236 -2.01 5.43 -14.56
C GLU A 236 -0.49 5.38 -14.57
N LEU A 237 0.08 4.25 -14.13
CA LEU A 237 1.51 3.97 -14.16
C LEU A 237 1.75 2.55 -14.67
N SER A 238 2.62 2.41 -15.66
CA SER A 238 3.27 1.16 -16.03
C SER A 238 4.77 1.34 -15.88
N PHE A 239 5.43 0.44 -15.14
CA PHE A 239 6.87 0.51 -14.90
C PHE A 239 7.52 -0.86 -15.11
N THR A 240 8.58 -0.88 -15.91
CA THR A 240 9.37 -2.09 -16.16
C THR A 240 10.85 -1.78 -16.36
N VAL A 241 11.70 -2.74 -16.04
CA VAL A 241 13.14 -2.70 -16.33
C VAL A 241 13.48 -3.89 -17.22
N SER A 242 14.35 -3.68 -18.22
CA SER A 242 14.82 -4.74 -19.11
C SER A 242 16.34 -4.74 -19.23
N ALA A 243 16.93 -5.93 -19.39
CA ALA A 243 18.34 -6.16 -19.67
C ALA A 243 18.45 -7.29 -20.70
N GLY A 244 18.93 -6.97 -21.91
CA GLY A 244 18.83 -7.87 -23.06
C GLY A 244 17.38 -8.22 -23.38
N GLU A 245 17.07 -9.52 -23.45
CA GLU A 245 15.71 -10.04 -23.67
C GLU A 245 14.90 -10.19 -22.37
N ARG A 246 15.53 -10.03 -21.20
CA ARG A 246 14.89 -10.20 -19.89
C ARG A 246 14.17 -8.93 -19.48
N ARG A 247 13.05 -9.08 -18.77
CA ARG A 247 12.23 -7.96 -18.26
C ARG A 247 11.61 -8.31 -16.93
N ALA A 248 11.52 -7.33 -16.04
CA ALA A 248 10.82 -7.39 -14.77
C ALA A 248 9.92 -6.17 -14.58
N GLY A 249 8.80 -6.36 -13.90
CA GLY A 249 7.88 -5.32 -13.44
C GLY A 249 8.01 -5.02 -11.95
N ILE A 250 7.14 -4.14 -11.47
CA ILE A 250 7.07 -3.73 -10.06
C ILE A 250 6.99 -4.95 -9.13
N GLY A 251 7.89 -5.02 -8.15
CA GLY A 251 7.98 -6.12 -7.18
C GLY A 251 8.72 -7.37 -7.68
N GLU A 252 9.14 -7.41 -8.95
CA GLU A 252 9.86 -8.54 -9.54
C GLU A 252 11.38 -8.31 -9.53
N LEU A 253 12.12 -9.41 -9.61
CA LEU A 253 13.59 -9.43 -9.71
C LEU A 253 14.01 -9.56 -11.18
N LEU A 254 14.91 -8.67 -11.60
CA LEU A 254 15.60 -8.77 -12.88
C LEU A 254 17.04 -9.25 -12.65
N GLU A 255 17.31 -10.48 -13.08
CA GLU A 255 18.67 -10.97 -13.27
C GLU A 255 19.26 -10.26 -14.49
N THR A 256 20.20 -9.35 -14.29
CA THR A 256 20.76 -8.50 -15.36
C THR A 256 21.93 -9.17 -16.07
N GLY A 257 22.61 -10.12 -15.42
CA GLY A 257 23.79 -10.80 -15.97
C GLY A 257 24.92 -9.84 -16.37
N GLY A 258 24.98 -8.66 -15.75
CA GLY A 258 25.98 -7.62 -16.06
C GLY A 258 25.67 -6.79 -17.31
N GLU A 259 24.53 -6.99 -17.96
CA GLU A 259 24.10 -6.15 -19.08
C GLU A 259 23.61 -4.77 -18.62
N ALA A 260 23.70 -3.77 -19.50
CA ALA A 260 23.09 -2.47 -19.26
C ALA A 260 21.56 -2.62 -19.19
N ALA A 261 20.96 -2.00 -18.17
CA ALA A 261 19.52 -2.03 -17.95
C ALA A 261 18.84 -0.78 -18.52
N VAL A 262 17.59 -0.94 -18.94
CA VAL A 262 16.71 0.14 -19.39
C VAL A 262 15.45 0.14 -18.54
N ALA A 263 15.29 1.18 -17.72
CA ALA A 263 14.08 1.44 -16.97
C ALA A 263 13.13 2.29 -17.81
N ARG A 264 11.85 1.88 -17.88
CA ARG A 264 10.80 2.61 -18.60
C ARG A 264 9.57 2.77 -17.72
N ALA A 265 9.11 4.00 -17.58
CA ALA A 265 7.83 4.35 -16.95
C ALA A 265 6.92 5.04 -17.96
N ASP A 266 5.71 4.52 -18.14
CA ASP A 266 4.63 5.15 -18.90
C ASP A 266 3.60 5.70 -17.91
N VAL A 267 3.29 6.99 -18.01
CA VAL A 267 2.46 7.71 -17.04
C VAL A 267 1.34 8.44 -17.76
N ARG A 268 0.15 8.47 -17.15
CA ARG A 268 -1.00 9.30 -17.56
C ARG A 268 -1.63 9.97 -16.35
N GLY A 269 -2.34 11.08 -16.59
CA GLY A 269 -3.13 11.78 -15.58
C GLY A 269 -2.34 12.74 -14.69
N VAL A 270 -1.11 13.13 -15.07
CA VAL A 270 -0.28 14.05 -14.27
C VAL A 270 0.24 15.22 -15.14
N PRO A 271 -0.63 16.20 -15.49
CA PRO A 271 -0.27 17.38 -16.30
C PRO A 271 0.96 18.11 -15.77
N SER A 272 1.93 18.37 -16.66
CA SER A 272 3.19 19.05 -16.33
C SER A 272 3.94 18.46 -15.12
N GLY A 273 3.68 17.18 -14.80
CA GLY A 273 4.28 16.48 -13.68
C GLY A 273 5.74 16.11 -13.92
N THR A 274 6.34 15.44 -12.95
CA THR A 274 7.72 14.96 -13.02
C THR A 274 7.77 13.48 -12.69
N VAL A 275 8.49 12.69 -13.49
CA VAL A 275 8.80 11.28 -13.24
C VAL A 275 10.26 11.19 -12.83
N SER A 276 10.51 10.68 -11.62
CA SER A 276 11.84 10.46 -11.06
C SER A 276 12.12 8.97 -10.86
N PHE A 277 13.25 8.51 -11.39
CA PHE A 277 13.80 7.18 -11.12
C PHE A 277 14.68 7.26 -9.88
N ARG A 278 14.37 6.42 -8.89
CA ARG A 278 14.99 6.43 -7.57
C ARG A 278 15.73 5.12 -7.33
N THR A 279 16.91 5.23 -6.77
CA THR A 279 17.81 4.14 -6.40
C THR A 279 18.14 4.23 -4.91
N GLU A 280 19.00 3.35 -4.41
CA GLU A 280 19.56 3.44 -3.06
C GLU A 280 20.32 4.76 -2.80
N ARG A 281 20.77 5.44 -3.86
CA ARG A 281 21.49 6.72 -3.80
C ARG A 281 20.57 7.94 -3.89
N GLY A 282 19.25 7.75 -3.97
CA GLY A 282 18.27 8.82 -4.14
C GLY A 282 17.83 8.97 -5.60
N GLU A 283 17.59 10.22 -6.06
CA GLU A 283 17.18 10.48 -7.45
C GLU A 283 18.35 10.26 -8.40
N ALA A 284 18.19 9.34 -9.35
CA ALA A 284 19.22 9.03 -10.33
C ALA A 284 18.89 9.57 -11.74
N HIS A 285 17.60 9.72 -12.05
CA HIS A 285 17.14 10.30 -13.31
C HIS A 285 15.78 10.95 -13.15
N ARG A 286 15.51 11.99 -13.95
CA ARG A 286 14.27 12.77 -13.89
C ARG A 286 13.83 13.18 -15.29
N VAL A 287 12.53 13.09 -15.57
CA VAL A 287 11.90 13.52 -16.81
C VAL A 287 10.64 14.32 -16.50
N SER A 288 10.45 15.47 -17.15
CA SER A 288 9.20 16.22 -17.09
C SER A 288 8.15 15.65 -18.04
N LEU A 289 6.91 15.56 -17.59
CA LEU A 289 5.77 15.22 -18.42
C LEU A 289 5.28 16.46 -19.18
N PRO A 290 4.71 16.29 -20.39
CA PRO A 290 4.07 17.39 -21.11
C PRO A 290 2.80 17.86 -20.38
N ASP A 291 2.26 19.00 -20.81
CA ASP A 291 1.03 19.58 -20.26
C ASP A 291 -0.20 18.66 -20.40
N SER A 292 -0.19 17.73 -21.36
CA SER A 292 -1.23 16.69 -21.46
C SER A 292 -1.21 15.68 -20.31
N GLY A 293 -0.13 15.64 -19.53
CA GLY A 293 0.05 14.71 -18.41
C GLY A 293 0.25 13.26 -18.81
N THR A 294 0.51 13.00 -20.09
CA THR A 294 0.75 11.67 -20.65
C THR A 294 2.13 11.63 -21.30
N GLY A 295 2.97 10.68 -20.89
CA GLY A 295 4.32 10.56 -21.43
C GLY A 295 5.02 9.27 -21.02
N ALA A 296 6.15 9.01 -21.68
CA ALA A 296 7.03 7.90 -21.36
C ALA A 296 8.40 8.44 -20.94
N ALA A 297 8.86 8.05 -19.75
CA ALA A 297 10.20 8.32 -19.26
C ALA A 297 11.06 7.08 -19.44
N ARG A 298 12.31 7.26 -19.89
CA ARG A 298 13.26 6.16 -20.09
C ARG A 298 14.62 6.53 -19.54
N TRP A 299 15.27 5.58 -18.88
CA TRP A 299 16.60 5.74 -18.33
C TRP A 299 17.43 4.49 -18.57
N GLN A 300 18.60 4.65 -19.18
CA GLN A 300 19.59 3.59 -19.36
C GLN A 300 20.68 3.73 -18.31
N PHE A 301 21.03 2.63 -17.65
CA PHE A 301 21.95 2.63 -16.51
C PHE A 301 22.66 1.28 -16.35
N SER A 302 23.72 1.25 -15.54
CA SER A 302 24.39 0.01 -15.14
C SER A 302 23.68 -0.59 -13.94
N ALA A 303 23.29 -1.87 -14.03
CA ALA A 303 22.66 -2.56 -12.92
C ALA A 303 23.60 -2.78 -11.71
N ALA A 304 24.92 -2.64 -11.91
CA ALA A 304 25.89 -2.69 -10.83
C ALA A 304 25.82 -1.49 -9.87
N ASP A 305 25.13 -0.40 -10.24
CA ASP A 305 25.13 0.85 -9.49
C ASP A 305 24.06 0.91 -8.39
N SER A 306 23.08 0.00 -8.40
CA SER A 306 21.98 -0.08 -7.43
C SER A 306 21.30 -1.44 -7.42
N ALA A 307 20.89 -1.92 -6.24
CA ALA A 307 20.10 -3.15 -6.09
C ALA A 307 18.62 -3.02 -6.49
N PHE A 308 18.15 -1.79 -6.75
CA PHE A 308 16.78 -1.56 -7.21
C PHE A 308 16.62 -0.26 -8.00
N VAL A 309 15.51 -0.18 -8.75
CA VAL A 309 14.96 1.09 -9.26
C VAL A 309 13.47 1.17 -8.93
N ARG A 310 13.00 2.33 -8.47
CA ARG A 310 11.58 2.62 -8.25
C ARG A 310 11.20 3.98 -8.84
N ILE A 311 9.91 4.22 -8.99
CA ILE A 311 9.37 5.45 -9.59
C ILE A 311 8.69 6.31 -8.53
N GLU A 312 8.99 7.61 -8.55
CA GLU A 312 8.16 8.66 -7.96
C GLU A 312 7.62 9.52 -9.10
N VAL A 313 6.31 9.76 -9.10
CA VAL A 313 5.67 10.75 -9.98
C VAL A 313 5.11 11.84 -9.09
N ARG A 314 5.45 13.10 -9.37
CA ARG A 314 4.95 14.26 -8.62
C ARG A 314 4.21 15.23 -9.52
N HIS A 315 3.16 15.84 -8.98
CA HIS A 315 2.50 17.00 -9.57
C HIS A 315 3.46 18.21 -9.61
N ARG A 316 3.11 19.26 -10.37
CA ARG A 316 3.93 20.48 -10.50
C ARG A 316 4.17 21.15 -9.14
N GLU A 317 3.17 21.08 -8.26
CA GLU A 317 3.17 21.64 -6.91
C GLU A 317 4.05 20.82 -5.95
N GLY A 318 4.60 19.70 -6.41
CA GLY A 318 5.49 18.84 -5.65
C GLY A 318 4.81 17.69 -4.93
N HIS A 319 3.47 17.67 -4.82
CA HIS A 319 2.75 16.55 -4.19
C HIS A 319 2.93 15.24 -4.97
N MET A 320 2.99 14.11 -4.27
CA MET A 320 3.04 12.80 -4.91
C MET A 320 1.78 12.57 -5.73
N ALA A 321 1.95 12.01 -6.93
CA ALA A 321 0.89 11.56 -7.82
C ALA A 321 0.89 10.04 -7.94
N ALA A 322 2.07 9.42 -7.95
CA ALA A 322 2.22 7.97 -7.88
C ALA A 322 3.57 7.57 -7.26
N LEU A 323 3.59 6.45 -6.53
CA LEU A 323 4.80 5.86 -5.95
C LEU A 323 4.82 4.36 -6.26
N SER A 324 5.86 3.84 -6.92
CA SER A 324 6.00 2.40 -7.13
C SER A 324 6.81 1.72 -6.03
N ASN A 325 6.48 0.47 -5.73
CA ASN A 325 7.48 -0.45 -5.19
C ASN A 325 8.62 -0.66 -6.21
N PRO A 326 9.79 -1.12 -5.77
CA PRO A 326 10.94 -1.30 -6.65
C PRO A 326 10.79 -2.46 -7.63
N VAL A 327 11.49 -2.34 -8.76
CA VAL A 327 12.00 -3.49 -9.51
C VAL A 327 13.39 -3.80 -8.93
N LEU A 328 13.62 -5.05 -8.55
CA LEU A 328 14.88 -5.49 -7.94
C LEU A 328 15.88 -5.88 -9.02
N LEU A 329 17.17 -5.72 -8.75
CA LEU A 329 18.26 -5.98 -9.68
C LEU A 329 19.28 -6.93 -9.06
N ALA A 330 19.69 -7.94 -9.82
CA ALA A 330 20.77 -8.88 -9.49
C ALA A 330 21.74 -9.07 -10.67
#